data_AF-A0A5B8NB25-F1
#
_entry.id   AF-A0A5B8NB25-F1
#
_cell.length_a   1.000
_cell.length_b   1.000
_cell.length_c   1.000
_cell.angle_alpha   90.00
_cell.angle_beta   90.00
_cell.angle_gamma   90.00
#
_symmetry.space_group_name_H-M   'P 1'
#
loop_
_entity.id
_entity.type
_entity.pdbx_description
1 polymer ?
#
loop_
_entity_poly.entity_id
_entity_poly.type
_entity_poly.pdbx_seq_one_letter_code
_entity_poly.pdbx_strand_id
1 'polypeptide(L)' 'MHAYIVKTGDGYLYPFADDVSLTDKEDQAGHFLSMDEAHRVAQGRGYREGSYEVLAVEVDERRLIRQ' A
#
# COMPACT_ATOMS: atom_id res chain seq x y z
N MET A 1 -15.82 0.84 -0.37
CA MET A 1 -14.91 1.50 0.59
C MET A 1 -13.67 1.97 -0.18
N HIS A 2 -13.02 3.07 0.21
CA HIS A 2 -11.78 3.48 -0.43
C HIS A 2 -10.59 3.05 0.45
N ALA A 3 -9.57 2.50 -0.19
CA ALA A 3 -8.29 2.23 0.43
C ALA A 3 -7.20 2.96 -0.34
N TYR A 4 -6.03 3.04 0.27
CA TYR A 4 -4.86 3.67 -0.31
C TYR A 4 -3.78 2.63 -0.48
N ILE A 5 -3.16 2.60 -1.66
CA ILE A 5 -2.02 1.74 -1.95
C ILE A 5 -0.79 2.60 -2.21
N VAL A 6 0.40 2.06 -1.98
CA VAL A 6 1.67 2.75 -2.27
C VAL A 6 2.32 2.13 -3.51
N LYS A 7 2.55 2.96 -4.53
CA LYS A 7 3.28 2.62 -5.75
C LYS A 7 4.66 3.27 -5.71
N THR A 8 5.70 2.49 -5.89
CA THR A 8 7.10 2.93 -5.99
C THR A 8 7.60 2.74 -7.42
N GLY A 9 8.83 3.17 -7.70
CA GLY A 9 9.49 2.86 -8.98
C GLY A 9 9.67 1.37 -9.25
N ASP A 10 9.73 0.56 -8.18
CA ASP A 10 10.05 -0.87 -8.23
C ASP A 10 8.82 -1.79 -8.03
N GLY A 11 7.62 -1.22 -7.89
CA GLY A 11 6.38 -1.96 -7.65
C GLY A 11 5.53 -1.39 -6.52
N TYR A 12 4.57 -2.16 -6.05
CA TYR A 12 3.64 -1.77 -4.98
C TYR A 12 4.10 -2.30 -3.63
N LEU A 13 3.99 -1.49 -2.57
CA LEU A 13 4.22 -1.99 -1.21
C LEU A 13 3.09 -2.93 -0.82
N TYR A 14 3.45 -4.08 -0.26
CA TYR A 14 2.50 -5.04 0.29
C TYR A 14 2.96 -5.60 1.64
N PRO A 15 2.07 -5.76 2.64
CA PRO A 15 2.40 -6.40 3.91
C PRO A 15 2.70 -7.88 3.68
N PHE A 16 3.81 -8.36 4.25
CA PHE A 16 4.18 -9.78 4.22
C PHE A 16 4.88 -10.18 5.51
N ALA A 17 4.30 -11.15 6.22
CA ALA A 17 4.92 -11.79 7.40
C ALA A 17 5.53 -10.81 8.40
N ASP A 18 4.70 -9.91 8.95
CA ASP A 18 5.09 -8.83 9.90
C ASP A 18 6.05 -7.78 9.34
N ASP A 19 6.28 -7.80 8.03
CA ASP A 19 7.11 -6.85 7.31
C ASP A 19 6.38 -6.29 6.08
N VAL A 20 7.07 -5.51 5.26
CA VAL A 20 6.55 -4.93 4.00
C VAL A 20 7.48 -5.31 2.86
N SER A 21 6.93 -5.81 1.77
CA SER A 21 7.71 -6.19 0.61
C SER A 21 7.15 -5.49 -0.64
N LEU A 22 7.75 -5.76 -1.79
CA LEU A 22 7.34 -5.22 -3.09
C LEU A 22 6.70 -6.31 -3.94
N THR A 23 5.59 -5.96 -4.56
CA THR A 23 4.90 -6.81 -5.55
C THR A 23 4.67 -6.00 -6.81
N ASP A 24 4.80 -6.63 -7.97
CA ASP A 24 4.47 -6.02 -9.25
C ASP A 24 2.94 -5.94 -9.48
N LYS A 25 2.16 -6.58 -8.61
CA LYS A 25 0.71 -6.74 -8.77
C LYS A 25 -0.06 -5.80 -7.86
N GLU A 26 -0.82 -4.90 -8.48
CA GLU A 26 -1.67 -3.94 -7.76
C GLU A 26 -2.70 -4.61 -6.86
N ASP A 27 -3.28 -5.75 -7.27
CA ASP A 27 -4.28 -6.49 -6.50
C ASP A 27 -3.72 -7.16 -5.24
N GLN A 28 -2.40 -7.24 -5.12
CA GLN A 28 -1.68 -7.73 -3.94
C GLN A 28 -1.14 -6.59 -3.07
N ALA A 29 -1.29 -5.33 -3.48
CA ALA A 29 -0.79 -4.20 -2.74
C ALA A 29 -1.40 -4.11 -1.34
N GLY A 30 -0.65 -3.48 -0.44
CA GLY A 30 -1.12 -3.12 0.89
C GLY A 30 -2.23 -2.08 0.80
N HIS A 31 -3.39 -2.42 1.33
CA HIS A 31 -4.54 -1.53 1.37
C HIS A 31 -4.58 -0.82 2.73
N PHE A 32 -4.23 0.46 2.73
CA PHE A 32 -4.22 1.32 3.92
C PHE A 32 -5.55 2.08 4.04
N LEU A 33 -5.95 2.39 5.27
CA LEU A 33 -7.23 3.05 5.54
C LEU A 33 -7.16 4.57 5.36
N SER A 34 -5.95 5.13 5.34
CA SER A 34 -5.72 6.56 5.15
C SER A 34 -4.47 6.84 4.32
N MET A 35 -4.44 7.99 3.63
CA MET A 35 -3.23 8.45 2.94
C MET A 35 -2.06 8.61 3.92
N ASP A 36 -2.30 9.17 5.11
CA ASP A 36 -1.26 9.37 6.13
C ASP A 36 -0.62 8.06 6.60
N GLU A 37 -1.40 6.98 6.68
CA GLU A 37 -0.88 5.65 6.97
C GLU A 37 -0.01 5.13 5.82
N ALA A 38 -0.49 5.23 4.58
CA ALA A 38 0.28 4.83 3.40
C ALA A 38 1.63 5.57 3.30
N HIS A 39 1.63 6.90 3.54
CA HIS A 39 2.84 7.71 3.58
C HIS A 39 3.80 7.28 4.69
N ARG A 40 3.30 7.07 5.91
CA ARG A 40 4.15 6.63 7.03
C ARG A 40 4.80 5.27 6.78
N VAL A 41 4.08 4.33 6.17
CA VAL A 41 4.62 3.02 5.81
C VAL A 41 5.73 3.15 4.77
N ALA A 42 5.50 3.94 3.71
CA ALA A 42 6.51 4.18 2.69
C ALA A 42 7.77 4.86 3.27
N GLN A 43 7.60 5.90 4.08
CA GLN A 43 8.70 6.63 4.70
C GLN A 43 9.46 5.79 5.73
N GLY A 44 8.75 4.94 6.50
CA GLY A 44 9.35 3.98 7.42
C GLY A 44 10.27 2.97 6.73
N ARG A 45 10.10 2.77 5.42
CA ARG A 45 11.00 1.96 4.57
C ARG A 45 12.12 2.74 3.89
N GLY A 46 12.22 4.03 4.15
CA GLY A 46 13.26 4.90 3.58
C GLY A 46 12.88 5.52 2.23
N TYR A 47 11.67 5.29 1.71
CA TYR A 47 11.20 6.01 0.54
C TYR A 47 10.95 7.47 0.89
N ARG A 48 11.45 8.37 0.04
CA ARG A 48 11.23 9.82 0.19
C ARG A 48 9.99 10.24 -0.58
N GLU A 49 9.31 11.28 -0.12
CA GLU A 49 8.25 11.88 -0.92
C GLU A 49 8.78 12.25 -2.32
N GLY A 50 7.98 11.96 -3.34
CA GLY A 50 8.38 12.07 -4.75
C GLY A 50 9.09 10.83 -5.33
N SER A 51 9.50 9.85 -4.50
CA SER A 51 9.99 8.54 -4.97
C SER A 51 8.92 7.44 -4.97
N TYR A 52 7.73 7.78 -4.47
CA TYR A 52 6.55 6.93 -4.46
C TYR A 52 5.29 7.78 -4.62
N GLU A 53 4.20 7.12 -5.01
CA GLU A 53 2.85 7.67 -5.16
C GLU A 53 1.88 6.92 -4.24
N VAL A 54 0.94 7.65 -3.66
CA VAL A 54 -0.18 7.06 -2.92
C VAL A 54 -1.42 7.15 -3.80
N LEU A 55 -1.99 6.01 -4.14
CA LEU A 55 -3.14 5.91 -5.04
C LEU A 55 -4.38 5.51 -4.26
N ALA A 56 -5.48 6.23 -4.46
CA ALA A 56 -6.79 5.85 -3.93
C ALA A 56 -7.41 4.78 -4.84
N VAL A 57 -7.80 3.64 -4.28
CA VAL A 57 -8.44 2.53 -4.99
C VAL A 57 -9.77 2.18 -4.35
N GLU A 58 -10.73 1.80 -5.18
CA GLU A 58 -11.99 1.24 -4.71
C GLU A 58 -11.78 -0.21 -4.30
N VAL A 59 -12.08 -0.50 -3.04
CA VAL A 59 -12.12 -1.87 -2.51
C VAL A 59 -13.56 -2.28 -2.21
N ASP A 60 -13.89 -3.46 -2.70
CA ASP A 60 -15.14 -4.14 -2.42
C ASP A 60 -15.09 -4.67 -0.98
N GLU A 61 -16.03 -4.24 -0.12
CA GLU A 61 -16.11 -4.62 1.30
C GLU A 61 -16.16 -6.14 1.49
N ARG A 62 -16.58 -6.89 0.47
CA ARG A 62 -16.65 -8.35 0.50
C ARG A 62 -15.29 -9.05 0.45
N ARG A 63 -14.20 -8.34 0.11
CA ARG A 63 -12.82 -8.87 0.12
C ARG A 63 -12.03 -8.55 1.39
N LEU A 64 -12.57 -7.71 2.29
CA LEU A 64 -11.96 -7.35 3.59
C LEU A 64 -12.16 -8.42 4.69
N ILE A 65 -12.41 -9.68 4.31
CA ILE A 65 -12.47 -10.77 5.29
C ILE A 65 -11.05 -11.10 5.77
N ARG A 66 -10.66 -10.37 6.82
CA ARG A 66 -9.95 -10.80 8.02
C ARG A 66 -8.99 -11.97 7.82
N GLN A 67 -7.70 -11.67 7.74
CA GLN A 67 -6.65 -12.57 8.25
C GLN A 67 -6.10 -11.98 9.55
#